data_AF-A0A246J4M1-F1
#
_entry.id   AF-A0A246J4M1-F1
#
_cell.length_a   1.000
_cell.length_b   1.000
_cell.length_c   1.000
_cell.angle_alpha   90.00
_cell.angle_beta   90.00
_cell.angle_gamma   90.00
#
_symmetry.space_group_name_H-M   'P 1'
#
loop_
_entity.id
_entity.type
_entity.pdbx_description
1 polymer ?
#
loop_
_entity_poly.entity_id
_entity_poly.type
_entity_poly.pdbx_seq_one_letter_code
_entity_poly.pdbx_strand_id
1 'polypeptide(L)'
;MQMKMFLALTAVGVSDDRARQAAEAVRDDIQERIEASRKNFVTPADLEAVKASLISKLDAHLRWTVSTILSTFGLLAALMAFITFLA
;
A
#
# COMPACT_ATOMS: atom_id res chain seq x y z
N MET A 1 5.89 24.58 -19.80
CA MET A 1 7.34 24.27 -19.66
C MET A 1 8.04 24.16 -21.02
N GLN A 2 7.42 23.54 -22.03
CA GLN A 2 7.93 23.44 -23.41
C GLN A 2 8.42 24.78 -24.02
N MET A 3 7.65 25.87 -23.84
CA MET A 3 8.00 27.18 -24.37
C MET A 3 9.35 27.71 -23.84
N LYS A 4 9.68 27.48 -22.56
CA LYS A 4 10.90 28.02 -21.96
C LYS A 4 12.16 27.31 -22.45
N MET A 5 12.09 26.01 -22.67
CA MET A 5 13.24 25.22 -23.13
C MET A 5 13.48 25.38 -24.63
N PHE A 6 12.39 25.45 -25.41
CA PHE A 6 12.45 25.82 -26.82
C PHE A 6 13.07 27.21 -27.02
N LEU A 7 12.60 28.22 -26.26
CA LEU A 7 13.15 29.58 -26.30
C LEU A 7 14.61 29.64 -25.83
N ALA A 8 14.99 28.83 -24.83
CA ALA A 8 16.37 28.75 -24.38
C ALA A 8 17.29 28.17 -25.47
N LEU A 9 16.88 27.08 -26.14
CA LEU A 9 17.69 26.41 -27.16
C LEU A 9 17.85 27.26 -28.44
N THR A 10 16.77 27.91 -28.87
CA THR A 10 16.79 28.84 -30.00
C THR A 10 17.64 30.08 -29.71
N ALA A 11 17.65 30.58 -28.46
CA ALA A 11 18.53 31.67 -28.04
C ALA A 11 20.04 31.32 -28.09
N VAL A 12 20.41 30.02 -28.08
CA VAL A 12 21.81 29.57 -28.27
C VAL A 12 22.11 29.18 -29.72
N GLY A 13 21.21 29.51 -30.67
CA GLY A 13 21.42 29.26 -32.10
C GLY A 13 21.10 27.83 -32.56
N VAL A 14 20.38 27.04 -31.76
CA VAL A 14 19.86 25.74 -32.19
C VAL A 14 18.69 25.96 -33.15
N SER A 15 18.70 25.27 -34.29
CA SER A 15 17.59 25.36 -35.26
C SER A 15 16.27 24.93 -34.62
N ASP A 16 15.19 25.62 -34.99
CA ASP A 16 13.83 25.39 -34.46
C ASP A 16 13.45 23.91 -34.41
N ASP A 17 13.73 23.17 -35.49
CA ASP A 17 13.43 21.73 -35.57
C ASP A 17 14.17 20.89 -34.52
N ARG A 18 15.45 21.21 -34.25
CA ARG A 18 16.25 20.52 -33.24
C ARG A 18 15.85 20.94 -31.82
N ALA A 19 15.49 22.21 -31.63
CA ALA A 19 15.00 22.71 -30.34
C ALA A 19 13.66 22.06 -29.97
N ARG A 20 12.78 21.84 -30.95
CA ARG A 20 11.49 21.16 -30.77
C ARG A 20 11.67 19.68 -30.42
N GLN A 21 12.51 18.97 -31.17
CA GLN A 21 12.83 17.55 -30.89
C GLN A 21 13.44 17.37 -29.50
N ALA A 22 14.36 18.24 -29.09
CA ALA A 22 14.96 18.18 -27.75
C ALA A 22 13.93 18.45 -26.65
N ALA A 23 13.01 19.39 -26.86
CA ALA A 23 11.95 19.68 -25.90
C ALA A 23 10.93 18.53 -25.77
N GLU A 24 10.63 17.85 -26.88
CA GLU A 24 9.76 16.68 -26.89
C GLU A 24 10.42 15.46 -26.22
N ALA A 25 11.67 15.15 -26.58
CA ALA A 25 12.40 14.03 -25.97
C ALA A 25 12.56 14.17 -24.45
N VAL A 26 12.83 15.38 -23.96
CA VAL A 26 12.92 15.61 -22.51
C VAL A 26 11.55 15.55 -21.83
N ARG A 27 10.48 15.98 -22.50
CA ARG A 27 9.12 15.83 -21.97
C ARG A 27 8.79 14.35 -21.79
N ASP A 28 9.09 13.54 -22.80
CA ASP A 28 8.78 12.12 -22.79
C ASP A 28 9.58 11.39 -21.70
N ASP A 29 10.88 11.68 -21.54
CA ASP A 29 11.71 11.12 -20.46
C ASP A 29 11.21 11.53 -19.07
N ILE A 30 10.79 12.79 -18.89
CA ILE A 30 10.21 13.27 -17.62
C ILE A 30 8.90 12.52 -17.34
N GLN A 31 8.05 12.34 -18.35
CA GLN A 31 6.75 11.71 -18.19
C GLN A 31 6.90 10.22 -17.87
N GLU A 32 7.82 9.52 -18.53
CA GLU A 32 8.18 8.13 -18.23
C GLU A 32 8.70 7.98 -16.79
N ARG A 33 9.59 8.88 -16.35
CA ARG A 33 10.11 8.88 -14.97
C ARG A 33 9.04 9.15 -13.92
N ILE A 34 8.08 10.04 -14.22
CA ILE A 34 6.96 10.33 -13.32
C ILE A 34 6.03 9.12 -13.23
N GLU A 35 5.70 8.47 -14.35
CA GLU A 35 4.87 7.26 -14.36
C GLU A 35 5.54 6.07 -13.66
N ALA A 36 6.83 5.86 -13.90
CA ALA A 36 7.63 4.85 -13.21
C ALA A 36 7.70 5.13 -11.70
N SER A 37 7.85 6.40 -11.30
CA SER A 37 7.82 6.79 -9.88
C SER A 37 6.44 6.55 -9.29
N ARG A 38 5.36 6.89 -10.01
CA ARG A 38 3.97 6.71 -9.55
C ARG A 38 3.62 5.25 -9.30
N LYS A 39 4.20 4.31 -10.07
CA LYS A 39 4.07 2.85 -9.83
C LYS A 39 4.81 2.37 -8.58
N ASN A 40 5.84 3.07 -8.13
CA ASN A 40 6.68 2.67 -7.00
C ASN A 40 6.31 3.34 -5.67
N PHE A 41 5.40 4.32 -5.66
CA PHE A 41 4.89 4.90 -4.43
C PHE A 41 3.69 4.10 -3.90
N VAL A 42 3.84 3.54 -2.70
CA VAL A 42 2.72 3.01 -1.91
C VAL A 42 1.68 4.11 -1.78
N THR A 43 0.50 3.89 -2.34
CA THR A 43 -0.56 4.89 -2.26
C THR A 43 -1.18 4.88 -0.86
N PRO A 44 -1.77 5.99 -0.40
CA PRO A 44 -2.51 6.00 0.87
C PRO A 44 -3.61 4.91 0.93
N ALA A 45 -4.20 4.56 -0.22
CA ALA A 45 -5.19 3.50 -0.35
C ALA A 45 -4.59 2.11 -0.11
N ASP A 46 -3.37 1.85 -0.58
CA ASP A 46 -2.65 0.59 -0.30
C ASP A 46 -2.34 0.47 1.20
N LEU A 47 -1.99 1.58 1.84
CA LEU A 47 -1.73 1.62 3.28
C LEU A 47 -2.99 1.33 4.11
N GLU A 48 -4.13 1.88 3.71
CA GLU A 48 -5.44 1.62 4.30
C GLU A 48 -5.86 0.15 4.14
N ALA A 49 -5.67 -0.43 2.95
CA ALA A 49 -5.98 -1.83 2.67
C ALA A 49 -5.13 -2.79 3.53
N VAL A 50 -3.85 -2.49 3.71
CA VAL A 50 -2.95 -3.28 4.57
C VAL A 50 -3.37 -3.18 6.04
N LYS A 51 -3.72 -1.98 6.52
CA LYS A 51 -4.22 -1.78 7.89
C LYS A 51 -5.53 -2.54 8.14
N ALA A 52 -6.49 -2.45 7.23
CA ALA A 52 -7.76 -3.17 7.34
C ALA A 52 -7.55 -4.69 7.37
N SER A 53 -6.66 -5.21 6.52
CA SER A 53 -6.28 -6.63 6.51
C SER A 53 -5.64 -7.06 7.83
N LEU A 54 -4.71 -6.28 8.36
CA LEU A 54 -4.07 -6.56 9.65
C LEU A 54 -5.08 -6.55 10.82
N ILE A 55 -5.98 -5.58 10.86
CA ILE A 55 -7.02 -5.50 11.90
C ILE A 55 -7.94 -6.72 11.84
N SER A 56 -8.38 -7.11 10.64
CA SER A 56 -9.27 -8.28 10.47
C SER A 56 -8.61 -9.60 10.92
N LYS A 57 -7.32 -9.78 10.62
CA LYS A 57 -6.57 -10.97 11.03
C LYS A 57 -6.33 -10.99 12.54
N LEU A 58 -6.04 -9.83 13.12
CA LEU A 58 -5.83 -9.69 14.56
C LEU A 58 -7.12 -10.02 15.33
N ASP A 59 -8.27 -9.48 14.89
CA ASP A 59 -9.58 -9.71 15.50
C ASP A 59 -9.97 -11.20 15.45
N ALA A 60 -9.80 -11.85 14.29
CA ALA A 60 -10.07 -13.27 14.14
C ALA A 60 -9.22 -14.14 15.09
N HIS A 61 -7.93 -13.81 15.23
CA HIS A 61 -7.03 -14.52 16.14
C HIS A 61 -7.41 -14.31 17.61
N LEU A 62 -7.78 -13.09 17.98
CA LEU A 62 -8.18 -12.75 19.35
C LEU A 62 -9.46 -13.49 19.73
N ARG A 63 -10.46 -13.47 18.85
CA ARG A 63 -11.74 -14.17 19.04
C ARG A 63 -11.54 -15.68 19.17
N TRP A 64 -10.69 -16.27 18.33
CA TRP A 64 -10.36 -17.70 18.42
C TRP A 64 -9.65 -18.06 19.72
N THR A 65 -8.70 -17.23 20.16
CA THR A 65 -7.95 -17.43 21.41
C THR A 65 -8.87 -17.34 22.62
N VAL A 66 -9.69 -16.30 22.69
CA VAL A 66 -10.66 -16.10 23.79
C VAL A 66 -11.68 -17.24 23.83
N SER A 67 -12.21 -17.65 22.66
CA SER A 67 -13.15 -18.76 22.58
C SER A 67 -12.51 -20.06 23.07
N THR A 68 -11.29 -20.37 22.65
CA THR A 68 -10.60 -21.61 23.02
C THR A 68 -10.33 -21.67 24.52
N ILE A 69 -9.88 -20.55 25.10
CA ILE A 69 -9.67 -20.42 26.55
C ILE A 69 -10.98 -20.66 27.29
N LEU A 70 -12.04 -19.92 26.96
CA LEU A 70 -13.34 -20.06 27.62
C LEU A 70 -13.92 -21.46 27.48
N SER A 71 -13.84 -22.09 26.31
CA SER A 71 -14.30 -23.46 26.09
C SER A 71 -13.51 -24.48 26.92
N THR A 72 -12.18 -24.32 27.00
CA THR A 72 -11.32 -25.24 27.77
C THR A 72 -11.59 -25.14 29.27
N PHE A 73 -11.67 -23.92 29.81
CA PHE A 73 -11.98 -23.70 31.22
C PHE A 73 -13.43 -24.08 31.56
N GLY A 74 -14.37 -23.80 30.66
CA GLY A 74 -15.78 -24.21 30.81
C GLY A 74 -15.93 -25.74 30.83
N LEU A 75 -15.24 -26.46 29.94
CA LEU A 75 -15.24 -27.91 29.92
C LEU A 75 -14.61 -28.50 31.19
N LEU A 76 -13.49 -27.93 31.65
CA LEU A 76 -12.84 -28.34 32.89
C LEU A 76 -13.74 -28.14 34.11
N ALA A 77 -14.41 -26.99 34.20
CA ALA A 77 -15.36 -26.70 35.27
C ALA A 77 -16.56 -27.65 35.25
N ALA A 78 -17.10 -27.95 34.06
CA ALA A 78 -18.19 -28.91 33.90
C ALA A 78 -17.77 -30.33 34.32
N LEU A 79 -16.55 -30.76 33.97
CA LEU A 79 -16.00 -32.05 34.40
C LEU A 79 -15.82 -32.13 35.91
N MET A 80 -15.25 -31.09 36.54
CA MET A 80 -15.11 -31.00 38.00
C MET A 80 -16.47 -31.06 38.71
N ALA A 81 -17.46 -30.32 38.21
CA ALA A 81 -18.81 -30.33 38.76
C ALA A 81 -19.47 -31.71 38.62
N PHE A 82 -19.30 -32.36 37.46
CA PHE A 82 -19.82 -33.71 37.22
C PHE A 82 -19.19 -34.76 38.13
N ILE A 83 -17.86 -34.69 38.35
CA ILE A 83 -17.15 -35.59 39.27
C ILE A 83 -17.65 -35.36 40.70
N THR A 84 -17.79 -34.11 41.14
CA THR A 84 -18.31 -33.77 42.47
C THR A 84 -19.76 -34.22 42.67
N PHE A 85 -20.57 -34.25 41.62
CA PHE A 85 -21.95 -34.74 41.68
C PHE A 85 -22.04 -36.27 41.79
N LEU A 86 -21.07 -37.00 41.24
CA LEU A 86 -21.03 -38.47 41.27
C LEU A 86 -20.36 -39.06 42.52
N ALA A 87 -19.51 -38.29 43.20
CA ALA A 87 -18.82 -38.68 44.42
C ALA A 87 -19.69 -38.44 45.67
#